data_AF-A0A832WWP4-F1
#
_entry.id   AF-A0A832WWP4-F1
#
_cell.length_a   1.000
_cell.length_b   1.000
_cell.length_c   1.000
_cell.angle_alpha   90.00
_cell.angle_beta   90.00
_cell.angle_gamma   90.00
#
_symmetry.space_group_name_H-M   'P 1'
#
loop_
_entity.id
_entity.type
_entity.pdbx_description
1 polymer ?
#
loop_
_entity_poly.entity_id
_entity_poly.type
_entity_poly.pdbx_seq_one_letter_code
_entity_poly.pdbx_strand_id
1 'polypeptide(L)' 'MCKFFFLFDKDRRKLRLLSHNHPELQEGLTLYQSVTVSCGIAEFDSNLIKSPVDLVKVADEALYKAKNEGRNRTIVGTP' A
#
# COMPACT_ATOMS: atom_id res chain seq x y z
N MET A 1 31.62 7.49 -13.96
CA MET A 1 30.21 7.06 -13.91
C MET A 1 29.77 7.06 -12.44
N CYS A 2 28.91 7.99 -12.00
CA CYS A 2 28.46 8.03 -10.61
C CYS A 2 27.47 6.90 -10.35
N LYS A 3 27.75 6.05 -9.35
CA LYS A 3 26.89 4.95 -8.93
C LYS A 3 26.02 5.43 -7.78
N PHE A 4 24.75 5.70 -8.08
CA PHE A 4 23.73 6.06 -7.10
C PHE A 4 23.05 4.78 -6.58
N PHE A 5 22.88 4.68 -5.26
CA PHE A 5 22.15 3.60 -4.61
C PHE A 5 21.06 4.18 -3.71
N PHE A 6 19.86 3.60 -3.76
CA PHE A 6 18.75 3.96 -2.88
C PHE A 6 18.69 2.99 -1.71
N LEU A 7 18.61 3.51 -0.48
CA LEU A 7 18.43 2.74 0.75
C LEU A 7 17.06 3.07 1.35
N PHE A 8 16.20 2.06 1.48
CA PHE A 8 14.88 2.19 2.10
C PHE A 8 14.93 1.72 3.56
N ASP A 9 14.67 2.64 4.47
CA ASP A 9 14.48 2.37 5.90
C ASP A 9 12.98 2.08 6.14
N LYS A 10 12.66 0.81 6.43
CA LYS A 10 11.29 0.34 6.64
C LYS A 10 10.66 0.93 7.91
N ASP A 11 11.44 1.07 8.97
CA ASP A 11 10.95 1.55 10.27
C ASP A 11 10.64 3.04 10.22
N ARG A 12 11.48 3.82 9.52
CA ARG A 12 11.30 5.26 9.35
C ARG A 12 10.50 5.64 8.10
N ARG A 13 10.10 4.66 7.28
CA ARG A 13 9.45 4.85 5.96
C ARG A 13 10.17 5.90 5.11
N LYS A 14 11.50 5.84 5.11
CA LYS A 14 12.38 6.86 4.54
C LYS A 14 13.28 6.26 3.47
N LEU A 15 13.21 6.79 2.26
CA LEU A 15 14.15 6.46 1.19
C LEU A 15 15.29 7.48 1.20
N ARG A 16 16.53 6.99 1.26
CA ARG A 16 17.75 7.82 1.19
C ARG A 16 18.49 7.51 -0.10
N LEU A 17 18.81 8.55 -0.86
CA LEU A 17 19.73 8.47 -1.99
C LEU A 17 21.17 8.60 -1.45
N LEU A 18 22.01 7.61 -1.71
CA LEU A 18 23.43 7.65 -1.40
C LEU A 18 24.24 7.51 -2.70
N SER A 19 25.27 8.33 -2.86
CA SER A 19 26.24 8.19 -3.95
C SER A 19 27.52 7.58 -3.39
N HIS A 20 28.02 6.52 -4.02
CA HIS A 20 29.24 5.83 -3.54
C HIS A 20 30.55 6.55 -3.92
N ASN A 21 30.53 7.67 -4.66
CA ASN A 21 31.75 8.20 -5.31
C ASN A 21 31.93 9.73 -5.29
N HIS A 22 31.30 10.47 -4.37
CA HIS A 22 31.62 11.89 -4.19
C HIS A 22 31.47 12.31 -2.72
N PRO A 23 32.57 12.66 -2.02
CA PRO A 23 32.53 13.11 -0.62
C PRO A 23 31.83 14.47 -0.42
N GLU A 24 31.48 15.18 -1.51
CA GLU A 24 30.90 16.53 -1.45
C GLU A 24 29.41 16.62 -1.77
N LEU A 25 28.70 15.49 -1.93
CA LEU A 25 27.25 15.54 -2.06
C LEU A 25 26.63 15.77 -0.68
N GLN A 26 25.96 16.92 -0.50
CA GLN A 26 25.20 17.21 0.71
C GLN A 26 24.31 16.02 1.08
N GLU A 27 24.41 15.54 2.32
CA GLU A 27 23.52 14.52 2.83
C GLU A 27 22.06 14.97 2.63
N GLY A 28 21.29 14.13 1.96
CA GLY A 28 19.88 14.01 2.31
C GLY A 28 18.89 14.65 1.34
N LEU A 29 18.74 14.05 0.16
CA LEU A 29 17.38 13.92 -0.36
C LEU A 29 16.64 12.89 0.50
N THR A 30 15.90 13.38 1.49
CA THR A 30 14.99 12.56 2.30
C THR A 30 13.63 12.56 1.63
N LEU A 31 13.28 11.47 0.97
CA LEU A 31 11.91 11.29 0.48
C LEU A 31 11.07 10.65 1.59
N TYR A 32 10.12 11.42 2.12
CA TYR A 32 9.08 10.90 3.00
C TYR A 32 8.02 10.23 2.14
N GLN A 33 7.83 8.92 2.33
CA GLN A 33 6.82 8.19 1.58
C GLN A 33 5.52 8.15 2.40
N SER A 34 4.48 8.82 1.91
CA SER A 34 3.14 8.72 2.49
C SER A 34 2.58 7.32 2.21
N VAL A 35 2.46 6.50 3.25
CA VAL A 35 1.83 5.18 3.13
C VAL A 35 0.34 5.34 3.37
N THR A 36 -0.45 4.80 2.44
CA THR A 36 -1.90 4.74 2.51
C THR A 36 -2.35 3.27 2.52
N VAL A 37 -3.59 3.03 2.92
CA VAL A 37 -4.20 1.70 2.92
C VAL A 37 -5.40 1.67 2.00
N SER A 38 -5.66 0.50 1.41
CA SER A 38 -6.91 0.23 0.68
C SER A 38 -7.64 -0.87 1.43
N CYS A 39 -8.96 -0.73 1.58
CA CYS A 39 -9.77 -1.62 2.39
C CYS A 39 -11.01 -2.07 1.61
N GLY A 40 -11.36 -3.35 1.75
CA GLY A 40 -12.65 -3.90 1.33
C GLY A 40 -13.47 -4.28 2.55
N ILE A 41 -14.75 -3.92 2.55
CA ILE A 41 -15.69 -4.21 3.64
C ILE A 41 -16.80 -5.10 3.08
N ALA A 42 -17.27 -6.07 3.86
CA ALA A 42 -18.48 -6.82 3.56
C ALA A 42 -19.35 -6.91 4.82
N GLU A 43 -20.66 -6.90 4.64
CA GLU A 43 -21.64 -7.08 5.71
C GLU A 43 -22.28 -8.47 5.62
N PHE A 44 -22.53 -9.09 6.77
CA PHE A 44 -23.17 -10.40 6.81
C PHE A 44 -24.69 -10.26 6.67
N ASP A 45 -25.24 -10.85 5.61
CA ASP A 45 -26.68 -11.01 5.40
C ASP A 45 -27.04 -12.49 5.26
N SER A 46 -27.85 -13.02 6.19
CA SER A 46 -28.26 -14.42 6.21
C SER A 46 -29.08 -14.87 5.00
N ASN A 47 -29.67 -13.93 4.24
CA ASN A 47 -30.43 -14.24 3.03
C ASN A 47 -29.54 -14.40 1.80
N LEU A 48 -28.39 -13.72 1.78
CA LEU A 48 -27.49 -13.64 0.62
C LEU A 48 -26.22 -14.45 0.81
N ILE A 49 -25.72 -14.56 2.05
CA ILE A 49 -24.44 -15.18 2.38
C ILE A 49 -24.69 -16.51 3.08
N LYS A 50 -24.25 -17.59 2.43
CA LYS A 50 -24.47 -18.97 2.91
C LYS A 50 -23.31 -19.52 3.73
N SER A 51 -22.14 -18.92 3.63
CA SER A 51 -20.96 -19.35 4.37
C SER A 51 -20.04 -18.18 4.75
N PRO A 52 -19.21 -18.33 5.80
CA PRO A 52 -18.17 -17.36 6.13
C PRO A 52 -17.18 -17.13 5.00
N VAL A 53 -16.96 -18.14 4.15
CA VAL A 53 -16.06 -18.04 2.99
C VAL A 53 -16.62 -17.03 1.97
N ASP A 54 -17.93 -17.02 1.77
CA ASP A 54 -18.59 -16.07 0.85
C ASP A 54 -18.45 -14.62 1.38
N LEU A 55 -18.61 -14.41 2.69
CA LEU A 55 -18.40 -13.09 3.30
C LEU A 55 -16.97 -12.56 3.09
N VAL A 56 -15.97 -13.43 3.32
CA VAL A 56 -14.56 -13.08 3.10
C VAL A 56 -14.30 -12.79 1.62
N LYS A 57 -14.90 -13.57 0.72
CA LYS A 57 -14.76 -13.37 -0.72
C LYS A 57 -15.30 -12.01 -1.17
N VAL A 58 -16.48 -11.61 -0.68
CA VAL A 58 -17.06 -10.29 -0.97
C VAL A 58 -16.15 -9.16 -0.47
N ALA A 59 -15.58 -9.30 0.73
CA ALA A 59 -14.64 -8.31 1.27
C ALA A 59 -13.33 -8.24 0.45
N ASP A 60 -12.80 -9.38 0.01
CA ASP A 60 -11.58 -9.44 -0.79
C ASP A 60 -11.78 -8.86 -2.20
N GLU A 61 -12.92 -9.13 -2.82
CA GLU A 61 -13.29 -8.52 -4.11
C GLU A 61 -13.41 -6.99 -4.00
N ALA A 62 -14.01 -6.48 -2.93
CA ALA A 62 -14.08 -5.05 -2.65
C ALA A 62 -12.69 -4.43 -2.43
N LEU A 63 -11.80 -5.14 -1.71
CA LEU A 63 -10.40 -4.74 -1.52
C LEU A 63 -9.66 -4.69 -2.86
N TYR A 64 -9.89 -5.68 -3.73
CA TYR A 64 -9.27 -5.74 -5.04
C TYR A 64 -9.73 -4.58 -5.93
N LYS A 65 -11.01 -4.24 -5.91
CA LYS A 65 -11.53 -3.01 -6.56
C LYS A 65 -10.85 -1.77 -6.01
N ALA A 66 -10.73 -1.64 -4.69
CA ALA A 66 -10.08 -0.49 -4.06
C ALA A 66 -8.62 -0.33 -4.53
N LYS A 67 -7.89 -1.43 -4.69
CA LYS A 67 -6.51 -1.44 -5.21
C LYS A 67 -6.41 -0.99 -6.67
N ASN A 68 -7.42 -1.29 -7.49
CA ASN A 68 -7.41 -1.00 -8.93
C ASN A 68 -7.99 0.39 -9.26
N GLU A 69 -8.88 0.94 -8.42
CA GLU A 69 -9.53 2.24 -8.64
C GLU A 69 -8.76 3.44 -8.03
N GLY A 70 -7.44 3.29 -7.85
CA GLY A 70 -6.57 4.38 -7.37
C GLY A 70 -6.11 4.26 -5.92
N ARG A 71 -6.41 3.15 -5.22
CA ARG A 71 -5.97 2.88 -3.84
C ARG A 71 -6.51 3.93 -2.86
N ASN A 72 -5.93 3.99 -1.66
CA ASN A 72 -6.25 4.95 -0.59
C ASN A 72 -7.76 5.16 -0.39
N ARG A 73 -8.53 4.07 -0.40
CA ARG A 73 -9.99 4.12 -0.30
C ARG A 73 -10.54 2.84 0.31
N THR A 74 -11.78 2.98 0.75
CA THR A 74 -12.60 1.89 1.26
C THR A 74 -13.73 1.64 0.28
N ILE A 75 -13.96 0.38 -0.09
CA ILE A 75 -15.10 -0.04 -0.91
C ILE A 75 -15.94 -1.03 -0.10
N VAL A 76 -17.25 -0.84 -0.13
CA VAL A 76 -18.22 -1.79 0.42
C VAL A 76 -18.57 -2.78 -0.68
N GLY A 77 -18.31 -4.05 -0.42
CA GLY A 77 -18.70 -5.17 -1.26
C GLY A 77 -20.17 -5.52 -1.05
N THR A 78 -20.86 -5.74 -2.15
CA THR A 78 -22.24 -6.23 -2.17
C THR A 78 -22.20 -7.73 -2.51
N PRO A 79 -22.82 -8.59 -1.69
CA PRO A 79 -22.95 -10.03 -1.96
C PRO A 79 -23.67 -10.36 -3.26
#